data_AF-A0A2M8L8C7-F1
#
_entry.id   AF-A0A2M8L8C7-F1
#
_cell.length_a   1.000
_cell.length_b   1.000
_cell.length_c   1.000
_cell.angle_alpha   90.00
_cell.angle_beta   90.00
_cell.angle_gamma   90.00
#
_symmetry.space_group_name_H-M   'P 1'
#
loop_
_entity.id
_entity.type
_entity.pdbx_description
1 polymer ?
#
loop_
_entity_poly.entity_id
_entity_poly.type
_entity_poly.pdbx_seq_one_letter_code
_entity_poly.pdbx_strand_id
1 'polypeptide(L)'
;MIDKELLKSKMSDIQGYFKEMEDLLKEDSRDIIGDKLKLYTTERLFQLIVDTSVDINTHIIAESGMQPPNDYQGTFRILAENKILPMEFALKISPSVGLRNLVVHKYGKVDLKKMIEDIKSEIGQYLEYLKYINEYIEK
;
A
#
# COMPACT_ATOMS: atom_id res chain seq x y z
N MET A 1 20.01 -7.02 10.86
CA MET A 1 20.45 -6.74 9.48
C MET A 1 19.25 -6.84 8.56
N ILE A 2 19.17 -6.00 7.53
CA ILE A 2 18.08 -6.05 6.54
C ILE A 2 18.06 -7.43 5.86
N ASP A 3 17.00 -8.19 6.10
CA ASP A 3 16.71 -9.44 5.39
C ASP A 3 16.19 -9.16 3.97
N LYS A 4 17.08 -9.29 2.97
CA LYS A 4 16.75 -9.04 1.56
C LYS A 4 15.82 -10.10 0.97
N GLU A 5 15.86 -11.35 1.45
CA GLU A 5 14.98 -12.42 0.94
C GLU A 5 13.55 -12.21 1.39
N LEU A 6 13.34 -11.86 2.67
CA LEU A 6 12.04 -11.48 3.21
C LEU A 6 11.43 -10.31 2.44
N LEU A 7 12.22 -9.26 2.19
CA LEU A 7 11.75 -8.09 1.43
C LEU A 7 11.36 -8.45 0.00
N LYS A 8 12.17 -9.24 -0.70
CA LYS A 8 11.83 -9.72 -2.06
C LYS A 8 10.56 -10.56 -2.09
N SER A 9 10.36 -11.42 -1.10
CA SER A 9 9.11 -12.19 -0.97
C SER A 9 7.89 -11.27 -0.81
N LYS A 10 7.95 -10.31 0.13
CA LYS A 10 6.85 -9.35 0.34
C LYS A 10 6.58 -8.48 -0.89
N MET A 11 7.63 -8.10 -1.62
CA MET A 11 7.48 -7.36 -2.89
C MET A 11 6.79 -8.21 -3.96
N SER A 12 7.11 -9.51 -4.05
CA SER A 12 6.42 -10.46 -4.93
C SER A 12 4.94 -10.62 -4.54
N ASP A 13 4.63 -10.66 -3.24
CA ASP A 13 3.25 -10.73 -2.75
C ASP A 13 2.45 -9.50 -3.21
N ILE A 14 2.99 -8.28 -3.03
CA ILE A 14 2.35 -7.04 -3.51
C ILE A 14 2.09 -7.09 -5.03
N GLN A 15 3.05 -7.57 -5.82
CA GLN A 15 2.86 -7.72 -7.27
C GLN A 15 1.76 -8.72 -7.61
N GLY A 16 1.68 -9.84 -6.89
CA GLY A 16 0.62 -10.84 -7.03
C GLY A 16 -0.75 -10.24 -6.75
N TYR A 17 -0.90 -9.56 -5.61
CA TYR A 17 -2.16 -8.91 -5.24
C TYR A 17 -2.57 -7.84 -6.24
N PHE A 18 -1.63 -7.03 -6.73
CA PHE A 18 -1.92 -6.02 -7.74
C PHE A 18 -2.43 -6.66 -9.03
N LYS A 19 -1.78 -7.75 -9.48
CA LYS A 19 -2.18 -8.47 -10.69
C LYS A 19 -3.58 -9.08 -10.56
N GLU A 20 -3.93 -9.64 -9.40
CA GLU A 20 -5.29 -10.13 -9.14
C GLU A 20 -6.33 -8.99 -9.15
N MET A 21 -5.89 -7.78 -8.76
CA MET A 21 -6.76 -6.61 -8.72
C MET A 21 -6.97 -5.97 -10.10
N GLU A 22 -6.02 -6.10 -11.03
CA GLU A 22 -6.02 -5.40 -12.33
C GLU A 22 -7.35 -5.51 -13.10
N ASP A 23 -7.96 -6.69 -13.14
CA ASP A 23 -9.21 -6.89 -13.87
C ASP A 23 -10.39 -6.19 -13.18
N LEU A 24 -10.42 -6.20 -11.84
CA LEU A 24 -11.41 -5.46 -11.06
C LEU A 24 -11.23 -3.95 -11.26
N LEU A 25 -10.00 -3.45 -11.37
CA LEU A 25 -9.72 -2.03 -11.59
C LEU A 25 -10.27 -1.52 -12.95
N LYS A 26 -10.51 -2.39 -13.92
CA LYS A 26 -11.06 -2.01 -15.24
C LYS A 26 -12.58 -1.85 -15.22
N GLU A 27 -13.28 -2.45 -14.26
CA GLU A 27 -14.74 -2.39 -14.14
C GLU A 27 -15.23 -1.02 -13.63
N ASP A 28 -16.48 -0.65 -13.91
CA ASP A 28 -17.11 0.53 -13.32
C ASP A 28 -17.27 0.32 -11.80
N SER A 29 -17.06 1.37 -11.00
CA SER A 29 -17.17 1.26 -9.54
C SER A 29 -18.54 0.73 -9.10
N ARG A 30 -19.61 1.01 -9.85
CA ARG A 30 -20.96 0.48 -9.58
C ARG A 30 -21.07 -1.02 -9.77
N ASP A 31 -20.36 -1.59 -10.75
CA ASP A 31 -20.36 -3.03 -10.99
C ASP A 31 -19.62 -3.77 -9.87
N ILE A 32 -18.49 -3.21 -9.42
CA ILE A 32 -17.75 -3.71 -8.26
C ILE A 32 -18.60 -3.66 -6.99
N ILE A 33 -19.34 -2.56 -6.76
CA ILE A 33 -20.19 -2.38 -5.58
C ILE A 33 -21.44 -3.27 -5.64
N GLY A 34 -21.97 -3.52 -6.84
CA GLY A 34 -23.14 -4.36 -7.07
C GLY A 34 -22.91 -5.85 -6.79
N ASP A 35 -21.65 -6.29 -6.82
CA ASP A 35 -21.25 -7.67 -6.52
C ASP A 35 -20.42 -7.74 -5.23
N LYS A 36 -20.98 -8.38 -4.20
CA LYS A 36 -20.31 -8.50 -2.89
C LYS A 36 -18.95 -9.19 -2.97
N LEU A 37 -18.80 -10.18 -3.84
CA LEU A 37 -17.53 -10.90 -3.97
C LEU A 37 -16.47 -9.98 -4.57
N LYS A 38 -16.82 -9.21 -5.60
CA LYS A 38 -15.92 -8.21 -6.20
C LYS A 38 -15.54 -7.14 -5.18
N LEU A 39 -16.52 -6.54 -4.52
CA LEU A 39 -16.30 -5.54 -3.48
C LEU A 39 -15.33 -6.03 -2.40
N TYR A 40 -15.59 -7.19 -1.79
CA TYR A 40 -14.73 -7.72 -0.73
C TYR A 40 -13.36 -8.14 -1.23
N THR A 41 -13.25 -8.62 -2.47
CA THR A 41 -11.97 -8.92 -3.10
C THR A 41 -11.16 -7.65 -3.29
N THR A 42 -11.76 -6.58 -3.83
CA THR A 42 -11.12 -5.26 -3.97
C THR A 42 -10.67 -4.70 -2.62
N GLU A 43 -11.55 -4.71 -1.60
CA GLU A 43 -11.24 -4.27 -0.24
C GLU A 43 -10.04 -5.04 0.34
N ARG A 44 -10.04 -6.38 0.19
CA ARG A 44 -9.00 -7.25 0.74
C ARG A 44 -7.65 -7.09 0.02
N LEU A 45 -7.64 -7.06 -1.31
CA LEU A 45 -6.41 -6.88 -2.08
C LEU A 45 -5.76 -5.53 -1.78
N PHE A 46 -6.57 -4.46 -1.70
CA PHE A 46 -6.09 -3.15 -1.30
C PHE A 46 -5.46 -3.17 0.10
N GLN A 47 -6.16 -3.77 1.07
CA GLN A 47 -5.63 -3.93 2.42
C GLN A 47 -4.28 -4.67 2.43
N LEU A 48 -4.20 -5.81 1.73
CA LEU A 48 -3.00 -6.63 1.68
C LEU A 48 -1.80 -5.87 1.12
N ILE A 49 -2.00 -5.10 0.04
CA ILE A 49 -0.95 -4.29 -0.58
C ILE A 49 -0.42 -3.23 0.41
N VAL A 50 -1.32 -2.49 1.04
CA VAL A 50 -0.98 -1.44 2.00
C VAL A 50 -0.28 -2.04 3.23
N ASP A 51 -0.82 -3.11 3.81
CA ASP A 51 -0.27 -3.75 5.02
C ASP A 51 1.13 -4.31 4.75
N THR A 52 1.30 -4.98 3.62
CA THR A 52 2.60 -5.54 3.22
C THR A 52 3.64 -4.45 2.99
N SER A 53 3.24 -3.29 2.44
CA SER A 53 4.15 -2.16 2.28
C SER A 53 4.57 -1.54 3.62
N VAL A 54 3.66 -1.49 4.60
CA VAL A 54 3.96 -1.02 5.95
C VAL A 54 4.91 -1.99 6.66
N ASP A 55 4.73 -3.30 6.47
CA ASP A 55 5.66 -4.31 6.98
C ASP A 55 7.07 -4.13 6.41
N ILE A 56 7.18 -3.93 5.08
CA ILE A 56 8.46 -3.64 4.41
C ILE A 56 9.11 -2.41 5.02
N ASN A 57 8.36 -1.30 5.13
CA ASN A 57 8.88 -0.06 5.68
C ASN A 57 9.37 -0.26 7.12
N THR A 58 8.56 -0.93 7.95
CA THR A 58 8.85 -1.18 9.37
C THR A 58 10.12 -2.02 9.53
N HIS A 59 10.27 -3.06 8.72
CA HIS A 59 11.48 -3.89 8.69
C HIS A 59 12.72 -3.06 8.35
N ILE A 60 12.66 -2.27 7.27
CA ILE A 60 13.78 -1.39 6.87
C ILE A 60 14.15 -0.40 7.98
N ILE A 61 13.15 0.23 8.59
CA ILE A 61 13.32 1.22 9.67
C ILE A 61 14.01 0.58 10.87
N ALA A 62 13.49 -0.57 11.33
CA ALA A 62 14.04 -1.28 12.49
C ALA A 62 15.47 -1.75 12.25
N GLU A 63 15.72 -2.38 11.10
CA GLU A 63 17.03 -2.97 10.79
C GLU A 63 18.10 -1.94 10.43
N SER A 64 17.70 -0.71 10.08
CA SER A 64 18.59 0.42 9.82
C SER A 64 18.82 1.30 11.05
N GLY A 65 18.23 0.98 12.21
CA GLY A 65 18.35 1.78 13.43
C GLY A 65 17.71 3.17 13.33
N MET A 66 16.73 3.35 12.43
CA MET A 66 16.02 4.60 12.27
C MET A 66 14.99 4.79 13.40
N GLN A 67 14.65 6.04 13.71
CA GLN A 67 13.61 6.31 14.68
C GLN A 67 12.26 5.81 14.17
N PRO A 68 11.55 4.95 14.91
CA PRO A 68 10.24 4.45 14.49
C PRO A 68 9.20 5.59 14.47
N PRO A 69 8.25 5.55 13.54
CA PRO A 69 7.17 6.54 13.48
C PRO A 69 6.15 6.32 14.61
N ASN A 70 5.33 7.33 14.87
CA ASN A 70 4.22 7.24 15.83
C ASN A 70 3.01 6.45 15.30
N ASP A 71 2.91 6.30 13.98
CA ASP A 71 1.84 5.59 13.28
C ASP A 71 2.35 4.94 11.98
N TYR A 72 1.50 4.12 11.36
CA TYR A 72 1.86 3.42 10.12
C TYR A 72 2.02 4.36 8.91
N GLN A 73 1.34 5.51 8.88
CA GLN A 73 1.50 6.51 7.82
C GLN A 73 2.92 7.09 7.82
N GLY A 74 3.45 7.34 9.02
CA GLY A 74 4.78 7.87 9.23
C GLY A 74 5.89 6.97 8.70
N THR A 75 5.63 5.67 8.50
CA THR A 75 6.65 4.74 7.95
C THR A 75 7.18 5.20 6.58
N PHE A 76 6.30 5.67 5.70
CA PHE A 76 6.69 6.20 4.38
C PHE A 76 7.52 7.48 4.50
N ARG A 77 7.18 8.34 5.46
CA ARG A 77 7.91 9.58 5.72
C ARG A 77 9.32 9.31 6.26
N ILE A 78 9.47 8.37 7.19
CA ILE A 78 10.79 7.98 7.71
C ILE A 78 11.69 7.45 6.59
N LEU A 79 11.15 6.64 5.66
CA LEU A 79 11.91 6.22 4.49
C LEU A 79 12.36 7.41 3.62
N ALA A 80 11.51 8.42 3.44
CA ALA A 80 11.87 9.62 2.68
C ALA A 80 12.91 10.51 3.37
N GLU A 81 12.81 10.69 4.69
CA GLU A 81 13.80 11.42 5.50
C GLU A 81 15.20 10.77 5.39
N ASN A 82 15.24 9.46 5.15
CA ASN A 82 16.46 8.69 4.91
C ASN A 82 16.80 8.49 3.42
N LYS A 83 16.16 9.24 2.51
CA LYS A 83 16.41 9.24 1.05
C LYS A 83 16.16 7.90 0.35
N ILE A 84 15.35 7.03 0.95
CA ILE A 84 14.92 5.75 0.36
C ILE A 84 13.75 5.99 -0.60
N LEU A 85 12.85 6.91 -0.24
CA LEU A 85 11.78 7.41 -1.10
C LEU A 85 11.99 8.91 -1.39
N PRO A 86 11.55 9.42 -2.56
CA PRO A 86 11.37 10.86 -2.72
C PRO A 86 10.33 11.39 -1.73
N MET A 87 10.58 12.55 -1.12
CA MET A 87 9.66 13.15 -0.13
C MET A 87 8.27 13.40 -0.72
N GLU A 88 8.20 13.93 -1.94
CA GLU A 88 6.92 14.17 -2.62
C GLU A 88 6.13 12.87 -2.84
N PHE A 89 6.82 11.78 -3.19
CA PHE A 89 6.21 10.47 -3.36
C PHE A 89 5.71 9.91 -2.02
N ALA A 90 6.50 10.00 -0.95
CA ALA A 90 6.08 9.55 0.37
C ALA A 90 4.83 10.29 0.88
N LEU A 91 4.74 11.61 0.65
CA LEU A 91 3.56 12.40 0.99
C LEU A 91 2.35 12.01 0.14
N LYS A 92 2.55 11.60 -1.11
CA LYS A 92 1.50 11.13 -2.02
C LYS A 92 0.96 9.75 -1.64
N ILE A 93 1.82 8.80 -1.25
CA ILE A 93 1.41 7.42 -0.96
C ILE A 93 0.95 7.21 0.49
N SER A 94 1.46 7.97 1.46
CA SER A 94 1.09 7.79 2.87
C SER A 94 -0.43 7.88 3.19
N PRO A 95 -1.26 8.70 2.51
CA PRO A 95 -2.71 8.74 2.76
C PRO A 95 -3.42 7.40 2.53
N SER A 96 -2.87 6.52 1.68
CA SER A 96 -3.42 5.18 1.40
C SER A 96 -3.60 4.31 2.65
N VAL A 97 -2.78 4.50 3.68
CA VAL A 97 -2.94 3.82 4.98
C VAL A 97 -4.23 4.26 5.67
N GLY A 98 -4.59 5.53 5.54
CA GLY A 98 -5.84 6.07 6.06
C GLY A 98 -7.04 5.52 5.30
N LEU A 99 -6.95 5.46 3.97
CA LEU A 99 -7.95 4.81 3.12
C LEU A 99 -8.11 3.32 3.48
N ARG A 100 -7.01 2.61 3.75
CA ARG A 100 -7.04 1.22 4.22
C ARG A 100 -7.80 1.12 5.54
N ASN A 101 -7.53 2.02 6.49
CA ASN A 101 -8.23 2.02 7.77
C ASN A 101 -9.74 2.23 7.61
N LEU A 102 -10.14 3.09 6.66
CA LEU A 102 -11.54 3.29 6.29
C LEU A 102 -12.18 2.00 5.75
N VAL A 103 -11.48 1.29 4.85
CA VAL A 103 -11.92 0.01 4.28
C VAL A 103 -12.15 -1.05 5.37
N VAL A 104 -11.21 -1.18 6.31
CA VAL A 104 -11.25 -2.22 7.35
C VAL A 104 -12.29 -1.91 8.43
N HIS A 105 -12.30 -0.69 8.96
CA HIS A 105 -13.11 -0.35 10.13
C HIS A 105 -14.50 0.18 9.79
N LYS A 106 -14.73 0.62 8.55
CA LYS A 106 -16.01 1.15 8.06
C LYS A 106 -16.66 2.16 9.03
N TYR A 107 -15.86 3.07 9.60
CA TYR A 107 -16.36 4.09 10.52
C TYR A 107 -17.43 4.97 9.84
N GLY A 108 -18.65 5.00 10.38
CA GLY A 108 -19.75 5.84 9.89
C GLY A 108 -20.43 5.32 8.61
N LYS A 109 -21.09 6.23 7.87
CA LYS A 109 -21.66 5.92 6.54
C LYS A 109 -20.55 6.11 5.50
N VAL A 110 -19.90 5.02 5.10
CA VAL A 110 -18.89 5.03 4.04
C VAL A 110 -19.57 5.20 2.68
N ASP A 111 -19.13 6.19 1.90
CA ASP A 111 -19.48 6.28 0.49
C ASP A 111 -18.63 5.26 -0.28
N LEU A 112 -19.23 4.09 -0.57
CA LEU A 112 -18.56 3.00 -1.27
C LEU A 112 -18.09 3.39 -2.66
N LYS A 113 -18.83 4.28 -3.35
CA LYS A 113 -18.44 4.72 -4.70
C LYS A 113 -17.15 5.50 -4.64
N LYS A 114 -17.10 6.50 -3.76
CA LYS A 114 -15.89 7.29 -3.53
C LYS A 114 -14.73 6.41 -3.08
N MET A 115 -14.95 5.50 -2.13
CA MET A 115 -13.91 4.59 -1.63
C MET A 115 -13.29 3.75 -2.75
N ILE A 116 -14.11 3.18 -3.64
CA ILE A 116 -13.62 2.38 -4.76
C ILE A 116 -12.90 3.24 -5.79
N GLU A 117 -13.40 4.45 -6.08
CA GLU A 117 -12.72 5.41 -6.96
C GLU A 117 -11.35 5.83 -6.40
N ASP A 118 -11.26 6.12 -5.10
CA ASP A 118 -10.03 6.47 -4.41
C ASP A 118 -9.02 5.30 -4.49
N ILE A 119 -9.44 4.07 -4.16
CA ILE A 119 -8.61 2.85 -4.29
C ILE A 119 -8.06 2.72 -5.71
N LYS A 120 -8.91 2.85 -6.73
CA LYS A 120 -8.51 2.73 -8.14
C LYS A 120 -7.49 3.79 -8.54
N SER A 121 -7.60 5.00 -8.00
CA SER A 121 -6.70 6.11 -8.30
C SER A 121 -5.33 6.00 -7.61
N GLU A 122 -5.29 5.39 -6.41
CA GLU A 122 -4.09 5.35 -5.59
C GLU A 122 -3.28 4.06 -5.77
N ILE A 123 -3.93 2.93 -6.08
CA ILE A 123 -3.27 1.62 -6.05
C ILE A 123 -2.07 1.49 -7.00
N GLY A 124 -2.09 2.20 -8.13
CA GLY A 124 -0.97 2.21 -9.09
C GLY A 124 0.35 2.75 -8.51
N GLN A 125 0.28 3.56 -7.44
CA GLN A 125 1.46 4.10 -6.76
C GLN A 125 2.33 2.99 -6.16
N TYR A 126 1.75 1.85 -5.81
CA TYR A 126 2.50 0.73 -5.23
C TYR A 126 3.48 0.09 -6.21
N LEU A 127 3.23 0.16 -7.52
CA LEU A 127 4.21 -0.30 -8.52
C LEU A 127 5.45 0.61 -8.55
N GLU A 128 5.28 1.92 -8.34
CA GLU A 128 6.38 2.87 -8.23
C GLU A 128 7.14 2.71 -6.91
N TYR A 129 6.41 2.54 -5.80
CA TYR A 129 6.99 2.20 -4.49
C TYR A 129 7.91 0.98 -4.55
N LEU A 130 7.47 -0.11 -5.20
CA LEU A 130 8.27 -1.33 -5.34
C LEU A 130 9.60 -1.08 -6.08
N LYS A 131 9.63 -0.16 -7.06
CA LYS A 131 10.87 0.21 -7.75
C LYS A 131 11.85 0.88 -6.80
N TYR A 132 11.40 1.84 -5.99
CA TYR A 132 12.25 2.51 -5.01
C TYR A 132 12.82 1.55 -3.97
N ILE A 133 11.97 0.65 -3.44
CA ILE A 133 12.44 -0.37 -2.49
C ILE A 133 13.46 -1.30 -3.17
N ASN A 134 13.22 -1.73 -4.41
CA ASN A 134 14.16 -2.55 -5.16
C ASN A 134 15.52 -1.85 -5.33
N GLU A 135 15.51 -0.59 -5.75
CA GLU A 135 16.73 0.21 -5.91
C GLU A 135 17.50 0.40 -4.60
N TYR A 136 16.80 0.42 -3.47
CA TYR A 136 17.43 0.51 -2.15
C TYR A 136 18.07 -0.81 -1.73
N ILE A 137 17.38 -1.96 -1.91
CA ILE A 137 17.89 -3.26 -1.47
C ILE A 137 18.99 -3.84 -2.38
N GLU A 138 19.09 -3.39 -3.63
CA GLU A 138 20.15 -3.83 -4.57
C GLU A 138 21.44 -3.00 -4.44
N LYS A 139 21.40 -1.90 -3.69
CA LYS A 139 22.62 -1.19 -3.25
C LYS A 139 23.34 -1.95 -2.13
#